data_AF-A0A7S3HH44-F1
#
_entry.id   AF-A0A7S3HH44-F1
#
_cell.length_a   1.000
_cell.length_b   1.000
_cell.length_c   1.000
_cell.angle_alpha   90.00
_cell.angle_beta   90.00
_cell.angle_gamma   90.00
#
_symmetry.space_group_name_H-M   'P 1'
#
loop_
_entity.id
_entity.type
_entity.pdbx_description
1 polymer ?
#
loop_
_entity_poly.entity_id
_entity_poly.type
_entity_poly.pdbx_seq_one_letter_code
_entity_poly.pdbx_strand_id
1 'polypeptide(L)'
;TTFAITATAAALASALAQSNAMSVTQAIGAGVASLNAVTCTGVPVVCASINRQICSETANTCGPCLPGFEGPSGDSNVACRRKGTLKALGKSCTSGDSCTSGVCQSNKCVDVAKTCPNSCTNRGTCEFRDRKDKVVSFCSVTDPSCRAVCACSGGRFGISCQLGQFDYRQVV
;
A
#
# COMPACT_ATOMS: atom_id res chain seq x y z
N THR A 1 5.18 -12.81 -3.39
CA THR A 1 4.39 -13.29 -4.55
C THR A 1 5.07 -14.44 -5.28
N THR A 2 6.36 -14.38 -5.64
CA THR A 2 7.06 -15.49 -6.32
C THR A 2 7.02 -16.82 -5.55
N PHE A 3 7.23 -16.80 -4.23
CA PHE A 3 7.12 -18.01 -3.39
C PHE A 3 5.73 -18.67 -3.45
N ALA A 4 4.66 -17.86 -3.43
CA ALA A 4 3.30 -18.37 -3.52
C ALA A 4 3.02 -19.01 -4.89
N ILE A 5 3.51 -18.40 -5.98
CA ILE A 5 3.39 -18.95 -7.33
C ILE A 5 4.11 -20.31 -7.43
N THR A 6 5.34 -20.40 -6.92
CA THR A 6 6.12 -21.65 -6.93
C THR A 6 5.46 -22.72 -6.06
N ALA A 7 4.97 -22.36 -4.87
CA ALA A 7 4.28 -23.29 -3.98
C ALA A 7 2.95 -23.79 -4.56
N THR A 8 2.17 -22.91 -5.18
CA THR A 8 0.93 -23.26 -5.88
C THR A 8 1.21 -24.16 -7.09
N ALA A 9 2.25 -23.87 -7.88
CA ALA A 9 2.63 -24.72 -9.01
C ALA A 9 3.04 -26.13 -8.57
N ALA A 10 3.80 -26.25 -7.47
CA ALA A 10 4.19 -27.54 -6.90
C ALA A 10 2.98 -28.31 -6.33
N ALA A 11 2.07 -27.63 -5.63
CA ALA A 11 0.84 -28.22 -5.10
C ALA A 11 -0.08 -28.68 -6.23
N LEU A 12 -0.18 -27.90 -7.31
CA LEU A 12 -0.96 -28.24 -8.50
C LEU A 12 -0.36 -29.46 -9.23
N ALA A 13 0.95 -29.49 -9.46
CA ALA A 13 1.62 -30.64 -10.09
C ALA A 13 1.40 -31.94 -9.30
N SER A 14 1.45 -31.85 -7.97
CA SER A 14 1.19 -32.98 -7.07
C SER A 14 -0.28 -33.44 -7.09
N ALA A 15 -1.22 -32.49 -7.21
CA ALA A 15 -2.64 -32.77 -7.32
C ALA A 15 -3.01 -33.43 -8.66
N LEU A 16 -2.41 -32.99 -9.77
CA LEU A 16 -2.57 -33.62 -11.09
C LEU A 16 -2.00 -35.04 -11.11
N ALA A 17 -0.83 -35.27 -10.49
CA ALA A 17 -0.23 -36.60 -10.41
C ALA A 17 -1.14 -37.62 -9.67
N GLN A 18 -1.97 -37.15 -8.74
CA GLN A 18 -2.90 -37.99 -7.97
C GLN A 18 -4.31 -38.04 -8.59
N SER A 19 -4.57 -37.35 -9.71
CA SER A 19 -5.90 -37.20 -10.32
C SER A 19 -6.98 -36.77 -9.30
N ASN A 20 -6.58 -36.00 -8.28
CA ASN A 20 -7.47 -35.58 -7.20
C ASN A 20 -8.05 -34.20 -7.51
N ALA A 21 -9.27 -34.19 -8.03
CA ALA A 21 -9.98 -32.95 -8.37
C ALA A 21 -10.12 -31.99 -7.18
N MET A 22 -10.31 -32.51 -5.95
CA MET A 22 -10.43 -31.67 -4.75
C MET A 22 -9.11 -30.97 -4.42
N SER A 23 -7.98 -31.68 -4.53
CA SER A 23 -6.65 -31.11 -4.32
C SER A 23 -6.31 -30.07 -5.39
N VAL A 24 -6.77 -30.25 -6.63
CA VAL A 24 -6.64 -29.25 -7.70
C VAL A 24 -7.40 -27.97 -7.31
N THR A 25 -8.66 -28.09 -6.88
CA THR A 25 -9.47 -26.93 -6.47
C THR A 25 -8.87 -26.21 -5.27
N GLN A 26 -8.32 -26.94 -4.29
CA GLN A 26 -7.63 -26.35 -3.14
C GLN A 26 -6.33 -25.62 -3.54
N ALA A 27 -5.50 -26.24 -4.38
CA ALA A 27 -4.26 -25.63 -4.86
C ALA A 27 -4.54 -24.32 -5.62
N ILE A 28 -5.54 -24.33 -6.51
CA ILE A 28 -5.98 -23.15 -7.24
C ILE A 28 -6.52 -22.08 -6.28
N GLY A 29 -7.43 -22.45 -5.37
CA GLY A 29 -8.03 -21.51 -4.42
C GLY A 29 -6.99 -20.82 -3.52
N ALA A 30 -6.05 -21.58 -2.98
CA ALA A 30 -4.95 -21.06 -2.17
C ALA A 30 -3.99 -20.17 -2.98
N GLY A 31 -3.74 -20.53 -4.24
CA GLY A 31 -2.96 -19.72 -5.17
C GLY A 31 -3.60 -18.38 -5.45
N VAL A 32 -4.87 -18.36 -5.85
CA VAL A 32 -5.61 -17.13 -6.21
C VAL A 32 -5.72 -16.17 -5.03
N ALA A 33 -5.94 -16.68 -3.82
CA ALA A 33 -5.94 -15.87 -2.60
C ALA A 33 -4.59 -15.18 -2.34
N SER A 34 -3.49 -15.87 -2.68
CA SER A 34 -2.13 -15.36 -2.48
C SER A 34 -1.68 -14.37 -3.56
N LEU A 35 -2.29 -14.41 -4.75
CA LEU A 35 -2.00 -13.49 -5.86
C LEU A 35 -2.53 -12.08 -5.58
N ASN A 36 -3.67 -11.99 -4.90
CA ASN A 36 -4.29 -10.73 -4.51
C ASN A 36 -3.86 -10.26 -3.10
N ALA A 37 -3.00 -11.01 -2.42
CA ALA A 37 -2.58 -10.68 -1.06
C ALA A 37 -1.60 -9.51 -1.06
N VAL A 38 -1.94 -8.46 -0.32
CA VAL A 38 -1.04 -7.35 -0.02
C VAL A 38 0.05 -7.82 0.94
N THR A 39 1.30 -7.44 0.67
CA THR A 39 2.42 -7.79 1.56
C THR A 39 2.36 -6.94 2.82
N CYS A 40 2.10 -7.54 3.98
CA CYS A 40 1.99 -6.83 5.27
C CYS A 40 2.99 -7.31 6.33
N THR A 41 4.00 -8.10 5.94
CA THR A 41 5.00 -8.65 6.87
C THR A 41 6.11 -7.64 7.24
N GLY A 42 6.24 -6.56 6.48
CA GLY A 42 7.23 -5.50 6.69
C GLY A 42 6.64 -4.18 7.18
N VAL A 43 5.44 -4.19 7.78
CA VAL A 43 4.86 -2.98 8.37
C VAL A 43 5.76 -2.54 9.54
N PRO A 44 6.29 -1.30 9.53
CA PRO A 44 7.31 -0.86 10.50
C PRO A 44 6.77 -0.67 11.92
N VAL A 45 5.45 -0.61 12.09
CA VAL A 45 4.77 -0.34 13.37
C VAL A 45 3.51 -1.20 13.49
N VAL A 46 3.08 -1.49 14.72
CA VAL A 46 1.76 -2.11 14.94
C VAL A 46 0.67 -1.08 14.65
N CYS A 47 -0.16 -1.27 13.63
CA CYS A 47 -1.13 -0.27 13.19
C CYS A 47 -2.09 0.20 14.29
N ALA A 48 -2.55 -0.73 15.13
CA ALA A 48 -3.40 -0.40 16.27
C ALA A 48 -2.71 0.53 17.28
N SER A 49 -1.38 0.40 17.48
CA SER A 49 -0.61 1.25 18.40
C SER A 49 -0.54 2.71 17.96
N ILE A 50 -0.80 2.97 16.67
CA ILE A 50 -0.80 4.31 16.09
C ILE A 50 -2.20 4.74 15.60
N ASN A 51 -3.25 4.11 16.14
CA ASN A 51 -4.66 4.38 15.85
C ASN A 51 -5.04 4.23 14.36
N ARG A 52 -4.47 3.23 13.70
CA ARG A 52 -4.78 2.88 12.31
C ARG A 52 -5.40 1.49 12.18
N GLN A 53 -6.14 1.32 11.10
CA GLN A 53 -6.59 0.02 10.65
C GLN A 53 -5.40 -0.85 10.22
N ILE A 54 -5.59 -2.16 10.24
CA ILE A 54 -4.56 -3.12 9.80
C ILE A 54 -4.17 -2.86 8.33
N CYS A 55 -2.97 -3.29 7.94
CA CYS A 55 -2.53 -3.27 6.55
C CYS A 55 -3.45 -4.13 5.68
N SER A 56 -3.93 -3.56 4.55
CA SER A 56 -4.89 -4.24 3.67
C SER A 56 -4.76 -3.90 2.18
N GLU A 57 -4.49 -2.65 1.81
CA GLU A 57 -4.47 -2.22 0.39
C GLU A 57 -3.06 -1.86 -0.09
N THR A 58 -2.28 -1.18 0.75
CA THR A 58 -0.91 -0.76 0.43
C THR A 58 0.12 -1.62 1.15
N ALA A 59 1.04 -2.21 0.40
CA ALA A 59 2.08 -3.07 0.95
C ALA A 59 2.86 -2.38 2.08
N ASN A 60 3.01 -3.10 3.19
CA ASN A 60 3.76 -2.69 4.38
C ASN A 60 3.32 -1.35 4.97
N THR A 61 2.06 -0.99 4.75
CA THR A 61 1.51 0.30 5.17
C THR A 61 0.21 0.05 5.91
N CYS A 62 0.06 0.66 7.09
CA CYS A 62 -1.18 0.60 7.84
C CYS A 62 -2.32 1.27 7.08
N GLY A 63 -3.55 0.82 7.36
CA GLY A 63 -4.76 1.35 6.75
C GLY A 63 -5.12 2.78 7.20
N PRO A 64 -6.34 3.23 6.89
CA PRO A 64 -6.82 4.55 7.31
C PRO A 64 -6.94 4.67 8.84
N CYS A 65 -7.10 5.90 9.32
CA CYS A 65 -7.31 6.16 10.74
C CYS A 65 -8.54 5.45 11.30
N LEU A 66 -8.45 4.95 12.53
CA LEU A 66 -9.60 4.43 13.25
C LEU A 66 -10.66 5.54 13.48
N PRO A 67 -11.95 5.18 13.63
CA PRO A 67 -12.99 6.14 13.98
C PRO A 67 -12.63 6.97 15.22
N GLY A 68 -12.84 8.29 15.16
CA GLY A 68 -12.47 9.22 16.24
C GLY A 68 -11.02 9.72 16.20
N PHE A 69 -10.23 9.29 15.20
CA PHE A 69 -8.87 9.77 14.95
C PHE A 69 -8.76 10.45 13.58
N GLU A 70 -7.77 11.34 13.46
CA GLU A 70 -7.42 12.11 12.27
C GLU A 70 -5.91 12.02 12.02
N GLY A 71 -5.50 12.24 10.77
CA GLY A 71 -4.13 12.14 10.29
C GLY A 71 -4.12 12.05 8.76
N PRO A 72 -3.00 11.64 8.16
CA PRO A 72 -2.92 11.41 6.72
C PRO A 72 -4.04 10.50 6.21
N SER A 73 -4.66 10.93 5.10
CA SER A 73 -5.81 10.29 4.48
C SER A 73 -5.41 8.98 3.78
N GLY A 74 -6.18 7.92 4.04
CA GLY A 74 -5.92 6.58 3.52
C GLY A 74 -4.77 5.87 4.24
N ASP A 75 -4.16 4.92 3.54
CA ASP A 75 -3.05 4.12 4.04
C ASP A 75 -1.82 4.99 4.33
N SER A 76 -1.28 4.87 5.53
CA SER A 76 -0.06 5.56 5.94
C SER A 76 0.51 4.93 7.22
N ASN A 77 1.81 5.07 7.45
CA ASN A 77 2.45 4.66 8.71
C ASN A 77 2.60 5.83 9.70
N VAL A 78 2.09 7.02 9.37
CA VAL A 78 2.06 8.19 10.25
C VAL A 78 0.95 8.03 11.28
N ALA A 79 1.23 8.20 12.57
CA ALA A 79 0.23 8.00 13.61
C ALA A 79 -1.00 8.91 13.47
N CYS A 80 -2.20 8.34 13.68
CA CYS A 80 -3.41 9.12 13.81
C CYS A 80 -3.59 9.59 15.27
N ARG A 81 -4.10 10.80 15.44
CA ARG A 81 -4.33 11.44 16.74
C ARG A 81 -5.81 11.75 16.91
N ARG A 82 -6.27 12.00 18.14
CA ARG A 82 -7.68 12.31 18.37
C ARG A 82 -8.08 13.54 17.54
N LYS A 83 -9.29 13.51 16.99
CA LYS A 83 -9.84 14.67 16.27
C LYS A 83 -9.72 15.94 17.11
N GLY A 84 -9.34 17.04 16.46
CA GLY A 84 -9.15 18.34 17.12
C GLY A 84 -7.82 18.54 17.86
N THR A 85 -6.96 17.52 17.96
CA THR A 85 -5.60 17.68 18.55
C THR A 85 -4.53 18.07 17.53
N LEU A 86 -4.81 17.83 16.25
CA LEU A 86 -3.87 18.10 15.15
C LEU A 86 -3.99 19.53 14.67
N LYS A 87 -2.83 20.13 14.39
CA LYS A 87 -2.69 21.46 13.82
C LYS A 87 -2.79 21.38 12.31
N ALA A 88 -3.49 22.35 11.73
CA ALA A 88 -3.57 22.53 10.29
C ALA A 88 -2.22 22.95 9.69
N LEU A 89 -2.10 22.84 8.37
CA LEU A 89 -0.94 23.31 7.61
C LEU A 89 -0.64 24.79 7.91
N GLY A 90 0.64 25.15 7.94
CA GLY A 90 1.16 26.49 8.24
C GLY A 90 1.19 26.88 9.73
N LYS A 91 0.56 26.10 10.62
CA LYS A 91 0.55 26.37 12.07
C LYS A 91 1.86 25.97 12.74
N SER A 92 2.19 26.65 13.83
CA SER A 92 3.43 26.40 14.57
C SER A 92 3.44 25.02 15.22
N CYS A 93 4.53 24.29 15.03
CA CYS A 93 4.72 22.95 15.57
C CYS A 93 6.15 22.79 16.10
N THR A 94 6.32 21.79 16.97
CA THR A 94 7.62 21.36 17.50
C THR A 94 7.94 19.92 17.12
N SER A 95 6.92 19.11 16.82
CA SER A 95 7.02 17.75 16.31
C SER A 95 5.99 17.54 15.20
N GLY A 96 6.31 16.65 14.25
CA GLY A 96 5.40 16.21 13.20
C GLY A 96 4.11 15.60 13.74
N ASP A 97 4.15 15.01 14.95
CA ASP A 97 2.97 14.46 15.63
C ASP A 97 1.87 15.48 15.93
N SER A 98 2.22 16.76 15.96
CA SER A 98 1.26 17.85 16.15
C SER A 98 0.56 18.25 14.84
N CYS A 99 1.01 17.76 13.70
CA CYS A 99 0.57 18.23 12.39
C CYS A 99 -0.34 17.22 11.71
N THR A 100 -1.39 17.70 11.05
CA THR A 100 -2.30 16.82 10.29
C THR A 100 -1.58 16.02 9.19
N SER A 101 -0.51 16.57 8.63
CA SER A 101 0.36 15.91 7.66
C SER A 101 1.36 14.92 8.28
N GLY A 102 1.54 14.93 9.60
CA GLY A 102 2.60 14.20 10.29
C GLY A 102 3.99 14.83 10.18
N VAL A 103 4.12 16.01 9.55
CA VAL A 103 5.43 16.61 9.26
C VAL A 103 5.49 18.04 9.78
N CYS A 104 6.50 18.29 10.62
CA CYS A 104 6.84 19.60 11.15
C CYS A 104 8.20 20.01 10.59
N GLN A 105 8.24 21.08 9.80
CA GLN A 105 9.46 21.59 9.19
C GLN A 105 9.53 23.10 9.40
N SER A 106 10.70 23.60 9.80
CA SER A 106 10.89 25.04 10.09
C SER A 106 9.85 25.59 11.09
N ASN A 107 9.58 24.81 12.13
CA ASN A 107 8.56 25.08 13.16
C ASN A 107 7.13 25.27 12.62
N LYS A 108 6.82 24.80 11.40
CA LYS A 108 5.48 24.86 10.82
C LYS A 108 5.03 23.51 10.28
N CYS A 109 3.74 23.23 10.41
CA CYS A 109 3.15 22.07 9.76
C CYS A 109 3.19 22.28 8.25
N VAL A 110 3.93 21.42 7.54
CA VAL A 110 4.09 21.53 6.10
C VAL A 110 3.26 20.49 5.38
N ASP A 111 2.84 20.83 4.16
CA ASP A 111 2.17 19.86 3.30
C ASP A 111 3.21 18.91 2.68
N VAL A 112 2.85 17.65 2.54
CA VAL A 112 3.72 16.64 1.96
C VAL A 112 2.94 15.77 0.99
N ALA A 113 3.63 15.27 -0.03
CA ALA A 113 3.03 14.42 -1.03
C ALA A 113 2.81 13.00 -0.50
N LYS A 114 1.78 12.32 -1.00
CA LYS A 114 1.59 10.88 -0.77
C LYS A 114 2.80 10.09 -1.27
N THR A 115 3.06 8.96 -0.64
CA THR A 115 4.15 8.05 -1.03
C THR A 115 3.58 6.89 -1.85
N CYS A 116 4.31 6.44 -2.88
CA CYS A 116 3.89 5.29 -3.65
C CYS A 116 4.06 3.97 -2.89
N PRO A 117 3.22 2.96 -3.18
CA PRO A 117 3.33 1.63 -2.60
C PRO A 117 4.74 1.04 -2.79
N ASN A 118 5.40 0.70 -1.68
CA ASN A 118 6.73 0.09 -1.65
C ASN A 118 7.78 0.80 -2.54
N SER A 119 7.69 2.13 -2.66
CA SER A 119 8.55 2.96 -3.53
C SER A 119 8.64 2.44 -4.97
N CYS A 120 7.56 1.85 -5.49
CA CYS A 120 7.52 1.21 -6.81
C CYS A 120 8.63 0.17 -7.02
N THR A 121 9.11 -0.45 -5.94
CA THR A 121 10.28 -1.36 -5.91
C THR A 121 11.54 -0.79 -6.58
N ASN A 122 11.63 0.53 -6.71
CA ASN A 122 12.63 1.25 -7.51
C ASN A 122 12.68 0.77 -8.98
N ARG A 123 11.55 0.30 -9.51
CA ARG A 123 11.36 -0.25 -10.87
C ARG A 123 10.25 0.47 -11.64
N GLY A 124 9.88 1.64 -11.17
CA GLY A 124 8.90 2.51 -11.78
C GLY A 124 8.99 3.91 -11.21
N THR A 125 8.25 4.82 -11.82
CA THR A 125 8.14 6.22 -11.40
C THR A 125 6.90 6.37 -10.52
N CYS A 126 7.03 7.09 -9.41
CA CYS A 126 5.88 7.45 -8.58
C CYS A 126 5.15 8.63 -9.22
N GLU A 127 3.88 8.41 -9.61
CA GLU A 127 3.02 9.44 -10.20
C GLU A 127 1.81 9.72 -9.31
N PHE A 128 1.29 10.94 -9.38
CA PHE A 128 0.05 11.31 -8.71
C PHE A 128 -1.09 11.42 -9.71
N ARG A 129 -2.25 10.87 -9.35
CA ARG A 129 -3.45 10.91 -10.18
C ARG A 129 -4.65 11.41 -9.40
N ASP A 130 -5.47 12.26 -10.03
CA ASP A 130 -6.74 12.72 -9.49
C ASP A 130 -7.86 11.66 -9.64
N ARG A 131 -9.09 12.00 -9.25
CA ARG A 131 -10.27 11.12 -9.39
C ARG A 131 -10.64 10.79 -10.84
N LYS A 132 -10.18 11.57 -11.81
CA LYS A 132 -10.40 11.37 -13.26
C LYS A 132 -9.23 10.65 -13.92
N ASP A 133 -8.30 10.14 -13.11
CA ASP A 133 -7.05 9.50 -13.55
C ASP A 133 -6.07 10.41 -14.29
N LYS A 134 -6.26 11.73 -14.17
CA LYS A 134 -5.33 12.70 -14.76
C LYS A 134 -4.08 12.81 -13.89
N VAL A 135 -2.92 12.79 -14.53
CA VAL A 135 -1.64 13.02 -13.85
C VAL A 135 -1.59 14.45 -13.32
N VAL A 136 -1.25 14.58 -12.03
CA VAL A 136 -1.08 15.85 -11.32
C VAL A 136 0.33 15.93 -10.74
N SER A 137 0.85 17.14 -10.56
CA SER A 137 2.22 17.35 -10.08
C SER A 137 2.40 17.10 -8.58
N PHE A 138 1.31 17.17 -7.81
CA PHE A 138 1.34 17.05 -6.36
C PHE A 138 0.03 16.47 -5.85
N CYS A 139 0.11 15.56 -4.88
CA CYS A 139 -1.03 14.99 -4.19
C CYS A 139 -0.77 14.99 -2.70
N SER A 140 -1.44 15.89 -1.97
CA SER A 140 -1.27 16.03 -0.52
C SER A 140 -1.66 14.75 0.21
N VAL A 141 -0.92 14.41 1.27
CA VAL A 141 -1.30 13.34 2.21
C VAL A 141 -2.65 13.58 2.89
N THR A 142 -3.13 14.81 2.91
CA THR A 142 -4.44 15.16 3.48
C THR A 142 -5.58 15.16 2.45
N ASP A 143 -5.26 15.01 1.16
CA ASP A 143 -6.24 15.09 0.08
C ASP A 143 -6.77 13.68 -0.30
N PRO A 144 -8.05 13.37 -0.05
CA PRO A 144 -8.67 12.10 -0.44
C PRO A 144 -9.06 12.06 -1.94
N SER A 145 -8.88 13.14 -2.69
CA SER A 145 -9.27 13.23 -4.10
C SER A 145 -8.17 12.81 -5.07
N CYS A 146 -6.98 12.50 -4.57
CA CYS A 146 -5.85 12.04 -5.36
C CYS A 146 -5.17 10.83 -4.74
N ARG A 147 -4.39 10.11 -5.55
CA ARG A 147 -3.64 8.93 -5.13
C ARG A 147 -2.24 8.88 -5.75
N ALA A 148 -1.31 8.26 -5.05
CA ALA A 148 0.03 7.96 -5.54
C ALA A 148 0.03 6.55 -6.14
N VAL A 149 0.47 6.42 -7.39
CA VAL A 149 0.49 5.16 -8.15
C VAL A 149 1.84 4.96 -8.82
N CYS A 150 2.20 3.70 -9.02
CA CYS A 150 3.44 3.35 -9.69
C CYS A 150 3.25 3.21 -11.21
N ALA A 151 3.94 4.06 -11.97
CA ALA A 151 4.11 3.90 -13.42
C ALA A 151 5.32 3.01 -13.69
N CYS A 152 5.07 1.74 -13.98
CA CYS A 152 6.12 0.72 -14.07
C CYS A 152 6.96 0.83 -15.35
N SER A 153 8.27 0.63 -15.21
CA SER A 153 9.23 0.70 -16.30
C SER A 153 9.61 -0.69 -16.81
N GLY A 154 9.78 -0.86 -18.12
CA GLY A 154 10.46 -2.03 -18.70
C GLY A 154 9.84 -3.40 -18.38
N GLY A 155 8.64 -3.68 -18.88
CA GLY A 155 7.99 -5.00 -18.74
C GLY A 155 7.71 -5.40 -17.28
N ARG A 156 7.61 -4.41 -16.39
CA ARG A 156 7.23 -4.56 -14.99
C ARG A 156 5.74 -4.30 -14.81
N PHE A 157 5.14 -5.04 -13.89
CA PHE A 157 3.71 -5.01 -13.65
C PHE A 157 3.37 -5.09 -12.16
N GLY A 158 2.10 -4.88 -11.84
CA GLY A 158 1.57 -4.90 -10.47
C GLY A 158 1.61 -3.53 -9.78
N ILE A 159 0.93 -3.43 -8.65
CA ILE A 159 0.68 -2.17 -7.91
C ILE A 159 1.95 -1.41 -7.50
N SER A 160 3.07 -2.12 -7.30
CA SER A 160 4.37 -1.56 -6.93
C SER A 160 5.49 -1.94 -7.91
N CYS A 161 5.13 -2.35 -9.15
CA CYS A 161 6.08 -2.80 -10.17
C CYS A 161 6.90 -4.04 -9.78
N GLN A 162 6.35 -4.86 -8.88
CA GLN A 162 7.05 -6.01 -8.31
C GLN A 162 7.11 -7.21 -9.25
N LEU A 163 6.19 -7.31 -10.22
CA LEU A 163 6.06 -8.47 -11.10
C LEU A 163 6.88 -8.29 -12.38
N GLY A 164 7.52 -9.36 -12.86
CA GLY A 164 8.06 -9.42 -14.21
C GLY A 164 7.01 -9.87 -15.23
N GLN A 165 7.34 -9.81 -16.52
CA GLN A 165 6.44 -10.25 -17.60
C GLN A 165 5.99 -11.71 -17.48
N PHE A 166 6.90 -12.61 -17.08
CA PHE A 166 6.56 -14.02 -16.89
C PHE A 166 5.52 -14.19 -15.77
N ASP A 167 5.77 -13.59 -14.60
CA ASP A 167 4.85 -13.64 -13.47
C ASP A 167 3.50 -13.04 -13.86
N TYR A 168 3.51 -11.89 -14.54
CA TYR A 168 2.29 -11.20 -14.96
C TYR A 168 1.44 -12.06 -15.90
N ARG A 169 2.04 -12.74 -16.89
CA ARG A 169 1.32 -13.62 -17.82
C ARG A 169 0.69 -14.85 -17.17
N GLN A 170 1.05 -15.18 -15.94
CA GLN A 170 0.39 -16.27 -15.19
C GLN A 170 -0.81 -15.80 -14.35
N VAL A 171 -1.05 -14.48 -14.28
CA VAL A 171 -2.15 -13.88 -13.50
C VAL A 171 -3.19 -13.12 -14.34
N VAL A 172 -2.97 -12.97 -15.65
CA VAL A 172 -3.94 -12.38 -16.59
C VAL A 172 -4.47 -13.40 -17.59
#